data_AF-A0A960XLZ8-F1
#
_entry.id   AF-A0A960XLZ8-F1
#
_cell.length_a   1.000
_cell.length_b   1.000
_cell.length_c   1.000
_cell.angle_alpha   90.00
_cell.angle_beta   90.00
_cell.angle_gamma   90.00
#
_symmetry.space_group_name_H-M   'P 1'
#
loop_
_entity.id
_entity.type
_entity.pdbx_description
1 polymer ?
#
loop_
_entity_poly.entity_id
_entity_poly.type
_entity_poly.pdbx_seq_one_letter_code
_entity_poly.pdbx_strand_id
1 'polypeptide(L)'
;MVTKGRYPTGHTGFRRVPVRTCLVIGVGLAGFMADGGVGEVEAFGPEQAMAVETQVTSGPGGRILTNMGVWSPDGEWIVYDVRSDPAGSVFDGTQIARVNVRTREVQGLYESRDGACCGVATYHPLRDRVVFIHGPEHPTADWSYAAAHRRGVWVDVGNASVAVNLDARDLTSPFTPGALRGGSHVHVYSPDGGMLSFTYEDDVLGRFAAAGPDHDLNQRNVGVSVPCGPVRVSPDHPRNHSGEWFTVLVTRTTSQPRPGSDDIIRACEEGWVGTNGYVRPDGTRQQRALAFQGTVLTQDGRAVTEVFMV
;
A
#
# COMPACT_ATOMS: atom_id res chain seq x y z
N MET A 1 0.09 47.97 -4.90
CA MET A 1 -0.98 48.83 -5.43
C MET A 1 -1.22 48.39 -6.87
N VAL A 2 -2.42 47.87 -7.17
CA VAL A 2 -3.17 47.75 -8.45
C VAL A 2 -2.31 47.59 -9.74
N THR A 3 -2.49 46.58 -10.61
CA THR A 3 -3.63 46.47 -11.55
C THR A 3 -3.70 45.14 -12.31
N LYS A 4 -4.94 44.67 -12.50
CA LYS A 4 -5.39 43.71 -13.51
C LYS A 4 -5.14 44.22 -14.93
N GLY A 5 -4.76 43.32 -15.84
CA GLY A 5 -4.87 43.48 -17.30
C GLY A 5 -5.62 42.29 -17.89
N ARG A 6 -6.51 42.55 -18.86
CA ARG A 6 -7.42 41.58 -19.49
C ARG A 6 -7.15 41.49 -21.00
N TYR A 7 -7.26 40.25 -21.52
CA TYR A 7 -7.57 39.80 -22.91
C TYR A 7 -6.49 39.93 -24.00
N PRO A 8 -6.48 39.07 -25.07
CA PRO A 8 -7.65 38.45 -25.71
C PRO A 8 -7.62 36.97 -26.13
N THR A 9 -8.82 36.51 -26.50
CA THR A 9 -9.22 35.22 -27.07
C THR A 9 -8.61 34.95 -28.45
N GLY A 10 -8.08 33.75 -28.66
CA GLY A 10 -7.67 33.23 -29.96
C GLY A 10 -7.92 31.72 -30.05
N HIS A 11 -8.58 31.30 -31.12
CA HIS A 11 -8.92 29.92 -31.43
C HIS A 11 -7.69 29.00 -31.48
N THR A 12 -7.76 27.86 -30.79
CA THR A 12 -6.92 26.69 -31.10
C THR A 12 -7.80 25.45 -31.15
N GLY A 13 -7.88 24.84 -32.33
CA GLY A 13 -8.49 23.54 -32.53
C GLY A 13 -7.74 22.49 -31.70
N PHE A 14 -8.47 21.77 -30.85
CA PHE A 14 -7.93 20.66 -30.10
C PHE A 14 -7.65 19.48 -31.04
N ARG A 15 -6.38 19.27 -31.38
CA ARG A 15 -5.91 17.95 -31.83
C ARG A 15 -5.82 17.04 -30.60
N ARG A 16 -6.59 15.95 -30.58
CA ARG A 16 -6.36 14.83 -29.66
C ARG A 16 -4.97 14.26 -29.93
N VAL A 17 -4.06 14.41 -28.98
CA VAL A 17 -2.82 13.64 -28.91
C VAL A 17 -3.15 12.37 -28.10
N PRO A 18 -2.92 11.15 -28.62
CA PRO A 18 -3.12 9.94 -27.84
C PRO A 18 -2.10 9.90 -26.70
N VAL A 19 -2.59 9.92 -25.46
CA VAL A 19 -1.76 9.78 -24.26
C VAL A 19 -1.28 8.33 -24.19
N ARG A 20 -0.01 8.10 -24.54
CA ARG A 20 0.72 6.87 -24.17
C ARG A 20 1.22 7.08 -22.75
N THR A 21 0.84 6.22 -21.83
CA THR A 21 1.19 6.36 -20.41
C THR A 21 2.38 5.47 -20.10
N CYS A 22 3.36 6.04 -19.40
CA CYS A 22 4.68 5.45 -19.21
C CYS A 22 5.05 5.49 -17.73
N LEU A 23 5.73 4.44 -17.25
CA LEU A 23 6.42 4.53 -15.97
C LEU A 23 7.77 5.24 -16.16
N VAL A 24 7.98 6.27 -15.35
CA VAL A 24 9.08 7.22 -15.42
C VAL A 24 9.93 7.06 -14.15
N ILE A 25 11.23 6.77 -14.30
CA ILE A 25 12.15 6.65 -13.16
C ILE A 25 13.38 7.52 -13.45
N GLY A 26 13.77 8.34 -12.48
CA GLY A 26 15.08 8.98 -12.45
C GLY A 26 16.06 8.04 -11.74
N VAL A 27 17.05 7.52 -12.47
CA VAL A 27 18.14 6.71 -11.88
C VAL A 27 19.38 7.60 -11.76
N GLY A 28 19.78 7.92 -10.53
CA GLY A 28 21.08 8.53 -10.25
C GLY A 28 22.15 7.45 -10.15
N LEU A 29 23.04 7.37 -11.15
CA LEU A 29 24.23 6.51 -11.09
C LEU A 29 25.37 7.28 -10.39
N ALA A 30 25.66 6.94 -9.14
CA ALA A 30 26.93 7.32 -8.52
C ALA A 30 27.97 6.23 -8.83
N GLY A 31 28.85 6.50 -9.78
CA GLY A 31 29.98 5.61 -10.09
C GLY A 31 31.09 5.76 -9.04
N PHE A 32 31.42 4.68 -8.34
CA PHE A 32 32.65 4.59 -7.55
C PHE A 32 33.76 4.03 -8.45
N MET A 33 34.75 4.86 -8.81
CA MET A 33 36.05 4.35 -9.25
C MET A 33 36.94 4.21 -8.02
N ALA A 34 37.42 2.99 -7.78
CA ALA A 34 38.55 2.76 -6.91
C ALA A 34 39.83 2.98 -7.73
N ASP A 35 40.66 3.95 -7.34
CA ASP A 35 42.07 3.89 -7.67
C ASP A 35 42.91 4.46 -6.52
N GLY A 36 43.98 3.74 -6.21
CA GLY A 36 44.89 4.04 -5.12
C GLY A 36 45.98 5.01 -5.60
N GLY A 37 46.09 6.16 -4.96
CA GLY A 37 47.19 7.09 -5.21
C GLY A 37 47.05 8.37 -4.39
N VAL A 38 48.05 8.64 -3.55
CA VAL A 38 48.21 9.91 -2.84
C VAL A 38 48.68 10.98 -3.84
N GLY A 39 47.81 11.93 -4.16
CA GLY A 39 48.12 13.11 -4.97
C GLY A 39 46.91 14.03 -5.10
N GLU A 40 47.11 15.31 -4.78
CA GLU A 40 46.25 16.50 -4.96
C GLU A 40 44.72 16.34 -5.08
N VAL A 41 44.02 17.04 -4.18
CA VAL A 41 42.58 17.32 -4.24
C VAL A 41 42.28 18.15 -5.49
N GLU A 42 41.97 17.49 -6.60
CA GLU A 42 41.27 18.12 -7.70
C GLU A 42 39.84 18.44 -7.24
N ALA A 43 39.50 19.72 -7.32
CA ALA A 43 38.15 20.20 -7.06
C ALA A 43 37.21 19.64 -8.13
N PHE A 44 36.48 18.57 -7.80
CA PHE A 44 35.34 18.12 -8.59
C PHE A 44 34.30 19.26 -8.64
N GLY A 45 34.16 19.87 -9.82
CA GLY A 45 33.13 20.87 -10.09
C GLY A 45 31.72 20.28 -9.95
N PRO A 46 30.68 21.11 -9.79
CA PRO A 46 29.32 20.64 -9.61
C PRO A 46 28.74 20.25 -10.98
N GLU A 47 29.21 19.14 -11.54
CA GLU A 47 28.43 18.46 -12.57
C GLU A 47 27.35 17.68 -11.83
N GLN A 48 26.27 18.37 -11.47
CA GLN A 48 25.00 17.72 -11.22
C GLN A 48 24.66 16.98 -12.51
N ALA A 49 25.00 15.69 -12.57
CA ALA A 49 24.53 14.80 -13.60
C ALA A 49 23.01 14.96 -13.64
N MET A 50 22.51 15.66 -14.66
CA MET A 50 21.08 15.83 -14.85
C MET A 50 20.51 14.42 -14.95
N ALA A 51 19.72 14.01 -13.95
CA ALA A 51 19.09 12.71 -13.95
C ALA A 51 18.25 12.61 -15.23
N VAL A 52 18.68 11.77 -16.17
CA VAL A 52 17.95 11.55 -17.41
C VAL A 52 16.78 10.63 -17.08
N GLU A 53 15.59 11.18 -17.21
CA GLU A 53 14.36 10.41 -17.15
C GLU A 53 14.39 9.28 -18.18
N THR A 54 14.22 8.04 -17.69
CA THR A 54 14.21 6.86 -18.57
C THR A 54 12.86 6.17 -18.50
N GLN A 55 12.24 5.99 -19.66
CA GLN A 55 11.06 5.15 -19.81
C GLN A 55 11.49 3.68 -19.85
N VAL A 56 10.98 2.87 -18.91
CA VAL A 56 11.33 1.44 -18.79
C VAL A 56 10.24 0.48 -19.27
N THR A 57 8.98 0.94 -19.35
CA THR A 57 7.86 0.14 -19.86
C THR A 57 7.14 0.85 -20.99
N SER A 58 6.42 0.10 -21.81
CA SER A 58 5.55 0.63 -22.87
C SER A 58 4.32 -0.27 -23.06
N GLY A 59 3.29 0.26 -23.72
CA GLY A 59 2.06 -0.49 -24.06
C GLY A 59 0.78 0.20 -23.58
N PRO A 60 -0.39 -0.36 -23.92
CA PRO A 60 -1.69 0.15 -23.46
C PRO A 60 -1.93 -0.16 -21.98
N GLY A 61 -2.75 0.66 -21.30
CA GLY A 61 -3.08 0.51 -19.88
C GLY A 61 -2.12 1.23 -18.92
N GLY A 62 -2.53 1.37 -17.67
CA GLY A 62 -1.71 1.90 -16.57
C GLY A 62 -0.69 0.89 -16.07
N ARG A 63 0.49 1.37 -15.63
CA ARG A 63 1.44 0.61 -14.79
C ARG A 63 1.51 1.35 -13.47
N ILE A 64 0.71 0.92 -12.51
CA ILE A 64 0.46 1.66 -11.29
C ILE A 64 1.45 1.20 -10.22
N LEU A 65 2.22 2.16 -9.74
CA LEU A 65 3.06 1.97 -8.57
C LEU A 65 2.25 2.25 -7.32
N THR A 66 2.41 1.37 -6.33
CA THR A 66 2.06 1.70 -4.95
C THR A 66 2.92 2.86 -4.48
N ASN A 67 2.42 3.63 -3.52
CA ASN A 67 3.09 4.82 -2.97
C ASN A 67 4.48 4.54 -2.37
N MET A 68 4.80 3.28 -2.03
CA MET A 68 6.09 2.89 -1.48
C MET A 68 6.42 1.41 -1.72
N GLY A 69 7.68 1.05 -1.44
CA GLY A 69 8.10 -0.36 -1.38
C GLY A 69 8.05 -1.09 -2.72
N VAL A 70 8.23 -0.41 -3.85
CA VAL A 70 8.06 -1.02 -5.18
C VAL A 70 9.32 -1.64 -5.77
N TRP A 71 10.48 -1.43 -5.15
CA TRP A 71 11.77 -1.93 -5.62
C TRP A 71 12.08 -3.32 -5.08
N SER A 72 12.62 -4.19 -5.92
CA SER A 72 13.22 -5.45 -5.46
C SER A 72 14.43 -5.19 -4.56
N PRO A 73 14.81 -6.17 -3.71
CA PRO A 73 15.96 -6.04 -2.80
C PRO A 73 17.30 -5.69 -3.48
N ASP A 74 17.50 -6.17 -4.71
CA ASP A 74 18.69 -5.91 -5.53
C ASP A 74 18.65 -4.55 -6.25
N GLY A 75 17.52 -3.83 -6.18
CA GLY A 75 17.32 -2.56 -6.86
C GLY A 75 17.22 -2.66 -8.38
N GLU A 76 17.07 -3.86 -8.94
CA GLU A 76 17.03 -4.05 -10.39
C GLU A 76 15.62 -4.08 -10.96
N TRP A 77 14.62 -4.39 -10.14
CA TRP A 77 13.23 -4.58 -10.57
C TRP A 77 12.29 -3.62 -9.86
N ILE A 78 11.24 -3.20 -10.57
CA ILE A 78 10.12 -2.45 -10.00
C ILE A 78 8.83 -3.22 -10.25
N VAL A 79 8.07 -3.47 -9.19
CA VAL A 79 6.74 -4.08 -9.27
C VAL A 79 5.66 -3.02 -9.51
N TYR A 80 4.65 -3.38 -10.29
CA TYR A 80 3.47 -2.57 -10.55
C TYR A 80 2.25 -3.47 -10.78
N ASP A 81 1.06 -2.89 -10.66
CA ASP A 81 -0.17 -3.50 -11.16
C ASP A 81 -0.63 -2.85 -12.48
N VAL A 82 -1.37 -3.61 -13.27
CA VAL A 82 -1.90 -3.13 -14.56
C VAL A 82 -3.32 -2.65 -14.39
N ARG A 83 -3.67 -1.52 -15.02
CA ARG A 83 -5.04 -0.97 -15.06
C ARG A 83 -5.49 -0.71 -16.48
N SER A 84 -6.80 -0.71 -16.74
CA SER A 84 -7.31 -0.30 -18.04
C SER A 84 -7.03 1.18 -18.32
N ASP A 85 -7.09 2.02 -17.28
CA ASP A 85 -6.86 3.45 -17.39
C ASP A 85 -5.42 3.85 -16.99
N PRO A 86 -4.81 4.81 -17.72
CA PRO A 86 -3.52 5.41 -17.39
C PRO A 86 -3.30 5.83 -15.94
N ALA A 87 -4.32 6.42 -15.31
CA ALA A 87 -4.22 7.02 -14.00
C ALA A 87 -4.43 6.01 -12.87
N GLY A 88 -4.89 4.80 -13.20
CA GLY A 88 -5.30 3.79 -12.23
C GLY A 88 -6.47 4.22 -11.35
N SER A 89 -7.35 5.07 -11.89
CA SER A 89 -8.53 5.58 -11.20
C SER A 89 -9.61 4.51 -11.02
N VAL A 90 -9.59 3.45 -11.84
CA VAL A 90 -10.52 2.33 -11.75
C VAL A 90 -9.79 1.11 -11.22
N PHE A 91 -10.35 0.46 -10.20
CA PHE A 91 -9.77 -0.79 -9.69
C PHE A 91 -10.20 -2.00 -10.52
N ASP A 92 -9.65 -2.18 -11.73
CA ASP A 92 -10.01 -3.27 -12.66
C ASP A 92 -8.83 -4.16 -13.09
N GLY A 93 -7.69 -4.00 -12.43
CA GLY A 93 -6.46 -4.70 -12.75
C GLY A 93 -6.52 -6.18 -12.46
N THR A 94 -6.04 -7.00 -13.38
CA THR A 94 -5.95 -8.46 -13.19
C THR A 94 -4.53 -8.96 -13.05
N GLN A 95 -3.51 -8.12 -13.25
CA GLN A 95 -2.12 -8.56 -13.32
C GLN A 95 -1.21 -7.78 -12.38
N ILE A 96 -0.33 -8.53 -11.70
CA ILE A 96 0.87 -8.01 -11.04
C ILE A 96 2.08 -8.37 -11.90
N ALA A 97 2.91 -7.39 -12.21
CA ALA A 97 4.11 -7.57 -13.02
C ALA A 97 5.28 -6.76 -12.46
N ARG A 98 6.48 -7.09 -12.91
CA ARG A 98 7.69 -6.31 -12.62
C ARG A 98 8.47 -6.01 -13.89
N VAL A 99 9.22 -4.92 -13.88
CA VAL A 99 10.13 -4.53 -14.96
C VAL A 99 11.56 -4.42 -14.44
N ASN A 100 12.52 -5.00 -15.15
CA ASN A 100 13.93 -4.76 -14.89
C ASN A 100 14.33 -3.40 -15.46
N VAL A 101 14.85 -2.51 -14.63
CA VAL A 101 15.12 -1.12 -15.03
C VAL A 101 16.30 -0.98 -16.00
N ARG A 102 17.19 -1.97 -16.06
CA ARG A 102 18.36 -1.99 -16.96
C ARG A 102 18.02 -2.64 -18.30
N THR A 103 17.48 -3.86 -18.26
CA THR A 103 17.21 -4.66 -19.47
C THR A 103 15.87 -4.34 -20.12
N ARG A 104 14.96 -3.68 -19.38
CA ARG A 104 13.56 -3.43 -19.76
C ARG A 104 12.74 -4.72 -19.93
N GLU A 105 13.27 -5.83 -19.43
CA GLU A 105 12.52 -7.08 -19.36
C GLU A 105 11.30 -6.91 -18.46
N VAL A 106 10.14 -7.39 -18.92
CA VAL A 106 8.90 -7.40 -18.14
C VAL A 106 8.56 -8.84 -17.80
N GLN A 107 8.30 -9.09 -16.52
CA GLN A 107 7.89 -10.39 -16.01
C GLN A 107 6.53 -10.28 -15.31
N GLY A 108 5.56 -11.06 -15.77
CA GLY A 108 4.30 -11.26 -15.05
C GLY A 108 4.52 -12.13 -13.81
N LEU A 109 4.05 -11.68 -12.65
CA LEU A 109 4.19 -12.39 -11.38
C LEU A 109 2.90 -13.10 -10.97
N TYR A 110 1.76 -12.49 -11.28
CA TYR A 110 0.45 -13.04 -10.93
C TYR A 110 -0.62 -12.51 -11.90
N GLU A 111 -1.61 -13.36 -12.19
CA GLU A 111 -2.83 -12.99 -12.88
C GLU A 111 -4.03 -13.53 -12.10
N SER A 112 -4.92 -12.64 -11.68
CA SER A 112 -6.14 -13.01 -10.95
C SER A 112 -7.11 -13.75 -11.85
N ARG A 113 -7.95 -14.58 -11.23
CA ARG A 113 -8.94 -15.43 -11.91
C ARG A 113 -10.33 -15.18 -11.37
N ASP A 114 -11.31 -15.81 -12.01
CA ASP A 114 -12.68 -15.90 -11.49
C ASP A 114 -13.34 -14.54 -11.22
N GLY A 115 -13.00 -13.55 -12.05
CA GLY A 115 -13.53 -12.19 -11.97
C GLY A 115 -12.93 -11.33 -10.86
N ALA A 116 -11.94 -11.84 -10.10
CA ALA A 116 -11.23 -11.04 -9.12
C ALA A 116 -10.29 -10.03 -9.79
N CYS A 117 -10.11 -8.89 -9.13
CA CYS A 117 -9.08 -7.90 -9.45
C CYS A 117 -7.96 -7.97 -8.42
N CYS A 118 -6.74 -7.57 -8.79
CA CYS A 118 -5.59 -7.46 -7.90
C CYS A 118 -4.83 -6.14 -8.13
N GLY A 119 -3.99 -5.76 -7.16
CA GLY A 119 -3.11 -4.60 -7.30
C GLY A 119 -2.50 -4.12 -6.00
N VAL A 120 -1.94 -2.91 -5.99
CA VAL A 120 -1.31 -2.30 -4.81
C VAL A 120 -0.17 -3.17 -4.28
N ALA A 121 0.77 -3.48 -5.18
CA ALA A 121 1.88 -4.37 -4.90
C ALA A 121 3.05 -3.67 -4.20
N THR A 122 3.65 -4.35 -3.22
CA THR A 122 4.91 -3.97 -2.57
C THR A 122 5.85 -5.17 -2.46
N TYR A 123 7.15 -4.91 -2.44
CA TYR A 123 8.23 -5.88 -2.35
C TYR A 123 8.63 -6.14 -0.89
N HIS A 124 8.96 -7.39 -0.60
CA HIS A 124 9.68 -7.75 0.61
C HIS A 124 11.11 -7.15 0.55
N PRO A 125 11.60 -6.50 1.64
CA PRO A 125 12.86 -5.75 1.59
C PRO A 125 14.12 -6.62 1.40
N LEU A 126 14.04 -7.90 1.77
CA LEU A 126 15.19 -8.82 1.76
C LEU A 126 15.00 -10.07 0.88
N ARG A 127 13.86 -10.22 0.20
CA ARG A 127 13.51 -11.46 -0.52
C ARG A 127 12.75 -11.12 -1.80
N ASP A 128 12.87 -12.00 -2.78
CA ASP A 128 12.10 -11.94 -4.03
C ASP A 128 10.66 -12.41 -3.82
N ARG A 129 9.91 -11.61 -3.05
CA ARG A 129 8.50 -11.81 -2.71
C ARG A 129 7.76 -10.51 -2.87
N VAL A 130 6.56 -10.58 -3.43
CA VAL A 130 5.66 -9.43 -3.59
C VAL A 130 4.36 -9.70 -2.86
N VAL A 131 3.93 -8.77 -2.03
CA VAL A 131 2.61 -8.75 -1.39
C VAL A 131 1.71 -7.74 -2.10
N PHE A 132 0.42 -8.04 -2.23
CA PHE A 132 -0.55 -7.19 -2.92
C PHE A 132 -1.98 -7.51 -2.44
N ILE A 133 -2.93 -6.65 -2.79
CA ILE A 133 -4.33 -6.89 -2.47
C ILE A 133 -5.01 -7.75 -3.55
N HIS A 134 -5.91 -8.61 -3.10
CA HIS A 134 -6.77 -9.42 -3.95
C HIS A 134 -8.23 -9.13 -3.63
N GLY A 135 -9.03 -8.86 -4.66
CA GLY A 135 -10.48 -8.74 -4.56
C GLY A 135 -11.14 -10.12 -4.38
N PRO A 136 -12.47 -10.17 -4.20
CA PRO A 136 -13.18 -11.43 -4.12
C PRO A 136 -13.18 -12.15 -5.47
N GLU A 137 -12.93 -13.47 -5.43
CA GLU A 137 -13.23 -14.38 -6.54
C GLU A 137 -14.73 -14.65 -6.60
N HIS A 138 -15.23 -14.94 -7.81
CA HIS A 138 -16.65 -15.10 -8.11
C HIS A 138 -17.49 -13.97 -7.47
N PRO A 139 -17.24 -12.70 -7.87
CA PRO A 139 -17.96 -11.57 -7.31
C PRO A 139 -19.47 -11.71 -7.60
N THR A 140 -20.28 -11.40 -6.59
CA THR A 140 -21.74 -11.37 -6.68
C THR A 140 -22.24 -9.95 -6.50
N ALA A 141 -23.53 -9.70 -6.75
CA ALA A 141 -24.12 -8.36 -6.62
C ALA A 141 -23.95 -7.77 -5.20
N ASP A 142 -24.00 -8.63 -4.18
CA ASP A 142 -23.81 -8.33 -2.76
C ASP A 142 -22.36 -8.45 -2.29
N TRP A 143 -21.47 -9.04 -3.10
CA TRP A 143 -20.06 -9.27 -2.75
C TRP A 143 -19.14 -9.03 -3.94
N SER A 144 -19.00 -7.75 -4.32
CA SER A 144 -18.07 -7.28 -5.34
C SER A 144 -16.86 -6.59 -4.71
N TYR A 145 -15.94 -6.04 -5.51
CA TYR A 145 -14.81 -5.31 -4.96
C TYR A 145 -15.27 -4.13 -4.10
N ALA A 146 -14.90 -4.16 -2.82
CA ALA A 146 -15.08 -3.09 -1.85
C ALA A 146 -13.93 -3.12 -0.84
N ALA A 147 -13.75 -2.05 -0.07
CA ALA A 147 -12.63 -1.95 0.87
C ALA A 147 -12.63 -3.09 1.91
N ALA A 148 -13.80 -3.47 2.44
CA ALA A 148 -13.95 -4.58 3.37
C ALA A 148 -13.87 -5.99 2.73
N HIS A 149 -13.86 -6.09 1.39
CA HIS A 149 -13.90 -7.38 0.68
C HIS A 149 -12.53 -7.82 0.14
N ARG A 150 -11.49 -7.00 0.31
CA ARG A 150 -10.10 -7.26 -0.12
C ARG A 150 -9.36 -8.16 0.86
N ARG A 151 -8.41 -8.95 0.41
CA ARG A 151 -7.47 -9.69 1.27
C ARG A 151 -6.04 -9.41 0.86
N GLY A 152 -5.10 -9.58 1.77
CA GLY A 152 -3.69 -9.63 1.44
C GLY A 152 -3.31 -10.99 0.88
N VAL A 153 -2.51 -10.98 -0.18
CA VAL A 153 -1.86 -12.18 -0.71
C VAL A 153 -0.41 -11.86 -1.06
N TRP A 154 0.45 -12.87 -1.12
CA TRP A 154 1.78 -12.72 -1.70
C TRP A 154 2.10 -13.81 -2.71
N VAL A 155 3.08 -13.52 -3.55
CA VAL A 155 3.74 -14.49 -4.44
C VAL A 155 5.24 -14.43 -4.22
N ASP A 156 5.89 -15.60 -4.22
CA ASP A 156 7.34 -15.70 -4.35
C ASP A 156 7.66 -15.66 -5.85
N VAL A 157 8.62 -14.81 -6.29
CA VAL A 157 8.95 -14.63 -7.71
C VAL A 157 9.37 -15.95 -8.36
N GLY A 158 10.12 -16.80 -7.63
CA GLY A 158 10.54 -18.12 -8.11
C GLY A 158 9.39 -19.14 -8.23
N ASN A 159 8.22 -18.85 -7.67
CA ASN A 159 7.00 -19.64 -7.78
C ASN A 159 5.82 -18.72 -8.16
N ALA A 160 6.03 -17.94 -9.22
CA ALA A 160 5.04 -17.03 -9.76
C ALA A 160 3.71 -17.75 -10.08
N SER A 161 2.62 -17.00 -10.11
CA SER A 161 1.23 -17.46 -10.32
C SER A 161 0.57 -18.20 -9.16
N VAL A 162 1.30 -18.63 -8.12
CA VAL A 162 0.71 -19.24 -6.92
C VAL A 162 0.63 -18.21 -5.80
N ALA A 163 -0.52 -17.56 -5.66
CA ALA A 163 -0.78 -16.63 -4.57
C ALA A 163 -1.09 -17.38 -3.26
N VAL A 164 -0.50 -16.90 -2.17
CA VAL A 164 -0.73 -17.40 -0.81
C VAL A 164 -1.44 -16.31 -0.02
N ASN A 165 -2.52 -16.68 0.69
CA ASN A 165 -3.24 -15.73 1.55
C ASN A 165 -2.37 -15.30 2.73
N LEU A 166 -2.20 -14.00 2.89
CA LEU A 166 -1.52 -13.39 4.03
C LEU A 166 -2.41 -13.45 5.26
N ASP A 167 -3.54 -12.75 5.19
CA ASP A 167 -4.50 -12.63 6.28
C ASP A 167 -5.63 -13.64 6.11
N ALA A 168 -6.19 -14.06 7.25
CA ALA A 168 -7.41 -14.87 7.29
C ALA A 168 -8.62 -13.96 7.44
N ARG A 169 -9.78 -14.40 6.92
CA ARG A 169 -11.07 -13.75 7.13
C ARG A 169 -12.06 -14.69 7.79
N ASP A 170 -12.69 -14.21 8.85
CA ASP A 170 -13.81 -14.85 9.52
C ASP A 170 -14.99 -13.88 9.73
N LEU A 171 -16.10 -14.16 9.06
CA LEU A 171 -17.32 -13.35 9.08
C LEU A 171 -18.41 -13.91 10.00
N THR A 172 -18.16 -15.06 10.63
CA THR A 172 -19.14 -15.75 11.49
C THR A 172 -18.70 -15.66 12.94
N SER A 173 -19.62 -15.30 13.84
CA SER A 173 -19.36 -15.34 15.28
C SER A 173 -19.54 -16.78 15.81
N PRO A 174 -18.72 -17.26 16.76
CA PRO A 174 -17.60 -16.58 17.41
C PRO A 174 -16.37 -16.48 16.48
N PHE A 175 -15.78 -15.27 16.40
CA PHE A 175 -14.67 -15.00 15.49
C PHE A 175 -13.38 -15.73 15.90
N THR A 176 -12.65 -16.18 14.89
CA THR A 176 -11.33 -16.80 15.04
C THR A 176 -10.26 -15.77 15.44
N PRO A 177 -9.53 -15.93 16.56
CA PRO A 177 -8.40 -15.08 16.91
C PRO A 177 -7.35 -15.03 15.81
N GLY A 178 -6.93 -13.83 15.44
CA GLY A 178 -5.94 -13.61 14.37
C GLY A 178 -6.54 -13.50 12.96
N ALA A 179 -7.84 -13.73 12.80
CA ALA A 179 -8.56 -13.48 11.55
C ALA A 179 -9.20 -12.08 11.54
N LEU A 180 -9.27 -11.48 10.37
CA LEU A 180 -9.99 -10.24 10.11
C LEU A 180 -11.48 -10.51 9.87
N ARG A 181 -12.34 -9.53 10.16
CA ARG A 181 -13.77 -9.58 9.84
C ARG A 181 -14.13 -8.81 8.57
N GLY A 182 -13.13 -8.50 7.75
CA GLY A 182 -13.27 -7.54 6.65
C GLY A 182 -12.05 -7.57 5.75
N GLY A 183 -11.58 -6.41 5.32
CA GLY A 183 -10.56 -6.31 4.29
C GLY A 183 -9.37 -5.46 4.65
N SER A 184 -8.20 -5.94 4.25
CA SER A 184 -6.90 -5.29 4.42
C SER A 184 -6.48 -4.56 3.13
N HIS A 185 -5.69 -3.50 3.27
CA HIS A 185 -5.29 -2.64 2.15
C HIS A 185 -3.92 -2.00 2.36
N VAL A 186 -3.12 -1.98 1.28
CA VAL A 186 -1.73 -1.47 1.22
C VAL A 186 -0.87 -2.18 2.27
N HIS A 187 -0.35 -3.34 1.90
CA HIS A 187 0.49 -4.12 2.79
C HIS A 187 1.94 -3.64 2.68
N VAL A 188 2.54 -3.20 3.80
CA VAL A 188 3.89 -2.64 3.81
C VAL A 188 4.78 -3.40 4.79
N TYR A 189 5.85 -3.99 4.26
CA TYR A 189 6.81 -4.70 5.08
C TYR A 189 7.53 -3.74 6.04
N SER A 190 7.70 -4.21 7.27
CA SER A 190 8.69 -3.65 8.19
C SER A 190 10.09 -3.69 7.56
N PRO A 191 11.03 -2.84 8.00
CA PRO A 191 12.36 -2.74 7.38
C PRO A 191 13.14 -4.06 7.34
N ASP A 192 12.92 -4.97 8.29
CA ASP A 192 13.52 -6.30 8.35
C ASP A 192 12.69 -7.38 7.63
N GLY A 193 11.52 -7.03 7.10
CA GLY A 193 10.59 -7.93 6.42
C GLY A 193 9.80 -8.86 7.36
N GLY A 194 9.92 -8.69 8.68
CA GLY A 194 9.38 -9.62 9.66
C GLY A 194 7.88 -9.44 9.97
N MET A 195 7.32 -8.30 9.60
CA MET A 195 5.92 -7.90 9.85
C MET A 195 5.38 -7.10 8.68
N LEU A 196 4.06 -7.07 8.52
CA LEU A 196 3.35 -6.28 7.52
C LEU A 196 2.35 -5.35 8.21
N SER A 197 2.38 -4.05 7.91
CA SER A 197 1.30 -3.13 8.26
C SER A 197 0.25 -3.10 7.15
N PHE A 198 -0.96 -2.69 7.49
CA PHE A 198 -2.01 -2.42 6.52
C PHE A 198 -3.10 -1.51 7.13
N THR A 199 -3.90 -0.90 6.26
CA THR A 199 -5.20 -0.31 6.64
C THR A 199 -6.34 -1.33 6.54
N TYR A 200 -7.36 -1.18 7.38
CA TYR A 200 -8.43 -2.15 7.57
C TYR A 200 -9.82 -1.51 7.51
N GLU A 201 -10.78 -2.22 6.91
CA GLU A 201 -12.22 -1.93 6.97
C GLU A 201 -12.98 -3.21 7.37
N ASP A 202 -13.95 -3.09 8.26
CA ASP A 202 -14.70 -4.21 8.85
C ASP A 202 -16.03 -4.43 8.14
N ASP A 203 -16.25 -5.63 7.59
CA ASP A 203 -17.50 -5.95 6.90
C ASP A 203 -18.66 -6.15 7.88
N VAL A 204 -18.40 -6.73 9.04
CA VAL A 204 -19.42 -6.99 10.06
C VAL A 204 -19.94 -5.68 10.62
N LEU A 205 -19.05 -4.74 10.95
CA LEU A 205 -19.47 -3.40 11.40
C LEU A 205 -20.09 -2.58 10.26
N GLY A 206 -19.72 -2.86 9.00
CA GLY A 206 -20.28 -2.20 7.81
C GLY A 206 -21.76 -2.47 7.57
N ARG A 207 -22.33 -3.48 8.24
CA ARG A 207 -23.75 -3.85 8.14
C ARG A 207 -24.67 -3.00 9.02
N PHE A 208 -24.13 -2.21 9.94
CA PHE A 208 -24.92 -1.37 10.84
C PHE A 208 -25.09 0.05 10.28
N ALA A 209 -26.32 0.58 10.35
CA ALA A 209 -26.61 1.95 9.95
C ALA A 209 -26.38 2.99 11.06
N ALA A 210 -26.32 2.55 12.32
CA ALA A 210 -26.05 3.38 13.49
C ALA A 210 -25.30 2.56 14.55
N ALA A 211 -24.45 3.24 15.33
CA ALA A 211 -23.82 2.64 16.52
C ALA A 211 -24.87 2.27 17.57
N GLY A 212 -24.56 1.26 18.38
CA GLY A 212 -25.43 0.75 19.43
C GLY A 212 -24.67 0.38 20.70
N PRO A 213 -25.34 -0.20 21.71
CA PRO A 213 -24.71 -0.56 22.98
C PRO A 213 -23.57 -1.58 22.84
N ASP A 214 -23.67 -2.48 21.86
CA ASP A 214 -22.76 -3.63 21.69
C ASP A 214 -21.93 -3.56 20.40
N HIS A 215 -22.05 -2.48 19.62
CA HIS A 215 -21.35 -2.31 18.34
C HIS A 215 -21.12 -0.83 17.98
N ASP A 216 -19.98 -0.57 17.34
CA ASP A 216 -19.69 0.71 16.68
C ASP A 216 -20.02 0.59 15.16
N LEU A 217 -19.74 1.64 14.39
CA LEU A 217 -19.78 1.64 12.93
C LEU A 217 -18.42 1.25 12.35
N ASN A 218 -18.42 0.79 11.09
CA ASN A 218 -17.17 0.58 10.38
C ASN A 218 -16.40 1.92 10.23
N GLN A 219 -15.16 1.91 10.68
CA GLN A 219 -14.19 2.99 10.54
C GLN A 219 -12.85 2.39 10.16
N ARG A 220 -12.11 3.11 9.32
CA ARG A 220 -10.78 2.66 8.93
C ARG A 220 -9.85 2.58 10.13
N ASN A 221 -9.22 1.42 10.28
CA ASN A 221 -8.19 1.16 11.28
C ASN A 221 -6.85 0.82 10.62
N VAL A 222 -5.80 0.73 11.43
CA VAL A 222 -4.49 0.19 11.06
C VAL A 222 -4.27 -1.13 11.80
N GLY A 223 -3.69 -2.09 11.11
CA GLY A 223 -3.34 -3.40 11.66
C GLY A 223 -1.95 -3.85 11.27
N VAL A 224 -1.52 -4.93 11.91
CA VAL A 224 -0.25 -5.61 11.66
C VAL A 224 -0.50 -7.11 11.53
N SER A 225 0.11 -7.72 10.52
CA SER A 225 0.21 -9.17 10.37
C SER A 225 1.61 -9.63 10.76
N VAL A 226 1.69 -10.72 11.52
CA VAL A 226 2.94 -11.31 12.02
C VAL A 226 3.02 -12.81 11.66
N PRO A 227 4.20 -13.34 11.29
CA PRO A 227 4.39 -14.73 10.87
C PRO A 227 4.48 -15.70 12.07
N CYS A 228 3.53 -15.65 13.01
CA CYS A 228 3.52 -16.54 14.18
C CYS A 228 2.68 -17.81 14.01
N GLY A 229 2.41 -18.20 12.76
CA GLY A 229 1.69 -19.42 12.38
C GLY A 229 0.40 -19.13 11.62
N PRO A 230 -0.10 -20.13 10.86
CA PRO A 230 -1.29 -19.96 10.04
C PRO A 230 -2.55 -19.85 10.90
N VAL A 231 -3.48 -18.98 10.47
CA VAL A 231 -4.80 -18.82 11.07
C VAL A 231 -5.80 -19.60 10.21
N ARG A 232 -6.40 -20.63 10.81
CA ARG A 232 -7.37 -21.51 10.16
C ARG A 232 -8.77 -21.15 10.62
N VAL A 233 -9.62 -20.81 9.67
CA VAL A 233 -11.02 -20.42 9.91
C VAL A 233 -11.97 -21.52 9.47
N SER A 234 -13.14 -21.56 10.09
CA SER A 234 -14.24 -22.46 9.70
C SER A 234 -14.76 -22.10 8.30
N PRO A 235 -15.10 -23.10 7.45
CA PRO A 235 -15.72 -22.88 6.15
C PRO A 235 -17.24 -22.64 6.24
N ASP A 236 -17.76 -22.21 7.40
CA ASP A 236 -19.20 -21.97 7.62
C ASP A 236 -19.75 -20.74 6.89
N HIS A 237 -18.88 -19.89 6.34
CA HIS A 237 -19.25 -18.78 5.49
C HIS A 237 -18.51 -18.86 4.15
N PRO A 238 -19.20 -18.72 3.00
CA PRO A 238 -18.59 -18.91 1.67
C PRO A 238 -17.51 -17.89 1.32
N ARG A 239 -17.42 -16.78 2.06
CA ARG A 239 -16.41 -15.72 1.90
C ARG A 239 -15.28 -15.78 2.94
N ASN A 240 -15.33 -16.73 3.88
CA ASN A 240 -14.23 -16.98 4.80
C ASN A 240 -13.03 -17.59 4.05
N HIS A 241 -11.83 -17.29 4.53
CA HIS A 241 -10.61 -17.93 4.03
C HIS A 241 -9.55 -17.96 5.13
N SER A 242 -8.75 -19.02 5.12
CA SER A 242 -7.57 -19.11 5.98
C SER A 242 -6.43 -18.26 5.42
N GLY A 243 -5.53 -17.86 6.30
CA GLY A 243 -4.33 -17.09 5.99
C GLY A 243 -3.12 -17.66 6.71
N GLU A 244 -1.93 -17.33 6.22
CA GLU A 244 -0.69 -17.88 6.76
C GLU A 244 -0.14 -17.06 7.93
N TRP A 245 -0.59 -15.82 8.15
CA TRP A 245 -0.11 -14.94 9.22
C TRP A 245 -1.23 -14.57 10.20
N PHE A 246 -0.84 -14.41 11.47
CA PHE A 246 -1.74 -13.91 12.51
C PHE A 246 -1.86 -12.39 12.40
N THR A 247 -3.08 -11.88 12.50
CA THR A 247 -3.36 -10.48 12.22
C THR A 247 -4.07 -9.79 13.40
N VAL A 248 -3.64 -8.58 13.74
CA VAL A 248 -4.22 -7.76 14.80
C VAL A 248 -4.44 -6.33 14.34
N LEU A 249 -5.47 -5.67 14.86
CA LEU A 249 -5.58 -4.21 14.77
C LEU A 249 -4.74 -3.57 15.88
N VAL A 250 -3.99 -2.55 15.52
CA VAL A 250 -3.13 -1.79 16.45
C VAL A 250 -3.71 -0.43 16.78
N THR A 251 -4.77 -0.02 16.07
CA THR A 251 -5.55 1.18 16.40
C THR A 251 -6.93 0.80 16.92
N ARG A 252 -7.54 1.74 17.64
CA ARG A 252 -8.95 1.71 17.99
C ARG A 252 -9.57 3.02 17.54
N THR A 253 -10.66 2.92 16.79
CA THR A 253 -11.46 4.05 16.36
C THR A 253 -12.81 4.07 17.06
N THR A 254 -13.53 5.20 16.99
CA THR A 254 -14.92 5.29 17.45
C THR A 254 -15.77 6.23 16.59
N SER A 255 -17.08 5.93 16.47
CA SER A 255 -18.03 6.82 15.78
C SER A 255 -18.50 7.97 16.66
N GLN A 256 -18.16 7.94 17.95
CA GLN A 256 -18.58 8.92 18.94
C GLN A 256 -17.36 9.58 19.62
N PRO A 257 -16.46 10.22 18.84
CA PRO A 257 -15.27 10.85 19.39
C PRO A 257 -15.65 12.00 20.34
N ARG A 258 -14.94 12.12 21.47
CA ARG A 258 -15.10 13.29 22.35
C ARG A 258 -14.33 14.49 21.78
N PRO A 259 -14.95 15.68 21.63
CA PRO A 259 -14.23 16.89 21.20
C PRO A 259 -13.04 17.24 22.11
N GLY A 260 -11.89 17.54 21.51
CA GLY A 260 -10.65 17.87 22.21
C GLY A 260 -9.92 16.69 22.84
N SER A 261 -10.27 15.45 22.46
CA SER A 261 -9.62 14.22 22.92
C SER A 261 -8.84 13.53 21.79
N ASP A 262 -8.11 12.48 22.16
CA ASP A 262 -7.39 11.60 21.23
C ASP A 262 -8.28 10.46 20.69
N ASP A 263 -9.62 10.57 20.79
CA ASP A 263 -10.53 9.58 20.21
C ASP A 263 -10.48 9.66 18.68
N ILE A 264 -9.89 8.64 18.07
CA ILE A 264 -9.67 8.57 16.62
C ILE A 264 -10.96 8.14 15.90
N ILE A 265 -11.38 8.91 14.91
CA ILE A 265 -12.50 8.59 14.01
C ILE A 265 -12.05 7.68 12.87
N ARG A 266 -10.82 7.90 12.40
CA ARG A 266 -10.25 7.22 11.24
C ARG A 266 -8.74 7.15 11.37
N ALA A 267 -8.15 5.96 11.25
CA ALA A 267 -6.70 5.76 11.20
C ALA A 267 -6.28 5.27 9.80
N CYS A 268 -5.25 5.87 9.21
CA CYS A 268 -4.80 5.52 7.85
C CYS A 268 -3.36 5.98 7.57
N GLU A 269 -2.88 5.69 6.34
CA GLU A 269 -1.60 6.18 5.81
C GLU A 269 -0.46 5.89 6.80
N GLU A 270 -0.34 4.63 7.21
CA GLU A 270 0.66 4.20 8.18
C GLU A 270 2.03 3.97 7.56
N GLY A 271 3.07 4.14 8.36
CA GLY A 271 4.45 3.86 7.97
C GLY A 271 5.29 3.42 9.15
N TRP A 272 6.20 2.47 8.91
CA TRP A 272 7.18 2.03 9.91
C TRP A 272 8.14 3.15 10.28
N VAL A 273 8.33 3.36 11.59
CA VAL A 273 9.23 4.39 12.12
C VAL A 273 10.67 3.89 12.05
N GLY A 274 11.46 4.48 11.15
CA GLY A 274 12.89 4.18 11.00
C GLY A 274 13.17 2.75 10.54
N THR A 275 14.45 2.43 10.34
CA THR A 275 14.88 1.05 9.97
C THR A 275 15.00 0.13 11.18
N ASN A 276 15.11 0.69 12.38
CA ASN A 276 15.28 -0.04 13.64
C ASN A 276 14.52 0.66 14.79
N GLY A 277 13.32 1.16 14.49
CA GLY A 277 12.52 1.93 15.43
C GLY A 277 13.18 3.24 15.86
N TYR A 278 12.94 3.66 17.09
CA TYR A 278 13.46 4.91 17.65
C TYR A 278 14.01 4.72 19.08
N VAL A 279 14.85 5.65 19.51
CA VAL A 279 15.36 5.71 20.88
C VAL A 279 14.46 6.65 21.68
N ARG A 280 13.96 6.17 22.81
CA ARG A 280 13.15 6.95 23.74
C ARG A 280 13.99 7.96 24.52
N PRO A 281 13.37 8.98 25.14
CA PRO A 281 14.09 9.92 26.00
C PRO A 281 14.86 9.27 27.16
N ASP A 282 14.43 8.10 27.64
CA ASP A 282 15.10 7.33 28.70
C ASP A 282 16.30 6.49 28.20
N GLY A 283 16.64 6.58 26.91
CA GLY A 283 17.73 5.85 26.28
C GLY A 283 17.37 4.43 25.83
N THR A 284 16.18 3.92 26.16
CA THR A 284 15.72 2.60 25.70
C THR A 284 15.29 2.64 24.23
N ARG A 285 15.42 1.52 23.53
CA ARG A 285 14.99 1.42 22.12
C ARG A 285 13.59 0.83 22.02
N GLN A 286 12.66 1.56 21.38
CA GLN A 286 11.47 0.94 20.81
C GLN A 286 11.86 0.34 19.47
N GLN A 287 11.81 -0.99 19.36
CA GLN A 287 12.31 -1.69 18.16
C GLN A 287 11.39 -1.52 16.94
N ARG A 288 10.08 -1.41 17.15
CA ARG A 288 9.08 -1.31 16.09
C ARG A 288 8.02 -0.29 16.50
N ALA A 289 7.64 0.58 15.60
CA ALA A 289 6.51 1.47 15.77
C ALA A 289 5.94 1.83 14.40
N LEU A 290 4.65 2.11 14.36
CA LEU A 290 3.99 2.71 13.21
C LEU A 290 3.64 4.14 13.54
N ALA A 291 3.92 5.06 12.62
CA ALA A 291 3.29 6.38 12.60
C ALA A 291 2.11 6.33 11.63
N PHE A 292 0.99 6.94 11.97
CA PHE A 292 -0.20 6.96 11.13
C PHE A 292 -0.97 8.27 11.27
N GLN A 293 -1.79 8.58 10.27
CA GLN A 293 -2.71 9.71 10.30
C GLN A 293 -4.00 9.31 11.03
N GLY A 294 -4.32 10.02 12.11
CA GLY A 294 -5.56 9.89 12.86
C GLY A 294 -6.44 11.11 12.68
N THR A 295 -7.69 10.93 12.27
CA THR A 295 -8.69 12.00 12.29
C THR A 295 -9.33 12.10 13.67
N VAL A 296 -9.26 13.26 14.32
CA VAL A 296 -9.83 13.55 15.64
C VAL A 296 -10.72 14.79 15.59
N LEU A 297 -11.46 15.05 16.67
CA LEU A 297 -12.21 16.30 16.84
C LEU A 297 -11.45 17.28 17.73
N THR A 298 -11.32 18.50 17.23
CA THR A 298 -10.92 19.67 18.03
C THR A 298 -11.95 20.01 19.12
N GLN A 299 -11.60 20.90 20.06
CA GLN A 299 -12.52 21.33 21.13
C GLN A 299 -13.82 21.97 20.59
N ASP A 300 -13.75 22.65 19.44
CA ASP A 300 -14.89 23.23 18.72
C ASP A 300 -15.65 22.23 17.84
N GLY A 301 -15.26 20.95 17.85
CA GLY A 301 -15.95 19.87 17.14
C GLY A 301 -15.58 19.75 15.65
N ARG A 302 -14.58 20.50 15.17
CA ARG A 302 -14.08 20.38 13.80
C ARG A 302 -13.13 19.19 13.68
N ALA A 303 -13.31 18.40 12.62
CA ALA A 303 -12.42 17.30 12.29
C ALA A 303 -11.06 17.80 11.80
N VAL A 304 -9.98 17.25 12.35
CA VAL A 304 -8.58 17.52 11.95
C VAL A 304 -7.81 16.21 11.86
N THR A 305 -6.75 16.20 11.06
CA THR A 305 -5.81 15.08 10.98
C THR A 305 -4.58 15.39 11.81
N GLU A 306 -4.23 14.48 12.71
CA GLU A 306 -3.00 14.50 13.50
C GLU A 306 -2.19 13.23 13.26
N VAL A 307 -0.94 13.21 13.76
CA VAL A 307 -0.04 12.06 13.62
C VAL A 307 0.06 11.35 14.96
N PHE A 308 -0.23 10.06 14.95
CA PHE A 308 -0.15 9.18 16.10
C PHE A 308 0.97 8.16 15.92
N MET A 309 1.43 7.58 17.01
CA MET A 309 2.36 6.45 17.01
C MET A 309 1.80 5.30 17.83
N VAL A 310 2.05 4.07 17.38
CA VAL A 310 1.75 2.81 18.10
C VAL A 310 2.91 1.83 18.01
#